data_AF-A0A7S2AJ44-F1
#
_entry.id   AF-A0A7S2AJ44-F1
#
_cell.length_a   1.000
_cell.length_b   1.000
_cell.length_c   1.000
_cell.angle_alpha   90.00
_cell.angle_beta   90.00
_cell.angle_gamma   90.00
#
_symmetry.space_group_name_H-M   'P 1'
#
loop_
_entity.id
_entity.type
_entity.pdbx_description
1 polymer ?
#
loop_
_entity_poly.entity_id
_entity_poly.type
_entity_poly.pdbx_seq_one_letter_code
_entity_poly.pdbx_strand_id
1 'polypeptide(L)'
;KAVGAVNLLRGTAVHAGQNRLYVPRDLMTKHGAKISWVVNPPEDLEKRAAVTAVVKELAMTAGGHLTTARQLLKQQVSSGDLHPEDFEAVGAAGPIPSRAKLAFLPVTRSVLYLECLKDHSFDLHHPDLWPVATHEALPLRFQTRLLAGRMGFMAPF
;
A
#
# COMPACT_ATOMS: atom_id res chain seq x y z
N LYS A 1 2.01 11.73 2.52
CA LYS A 1 3.24 11.18 1.88
C LYS A 1 3.07 9.73 1.42
N ALA A 2 2.69 8.79 2.31
CA ALA A 2 2.47 7.37 1.94
C ALA A 2 1.46 7.15 0.80
N VAL A 3 0.24 7.73 0.90
CA VAL A 3 -0.80 7.60 -0.13
C VAL A 3 -0.33 8.11 -1.49
N GLY A 4 0.45 9.20 -1.51
CA GLY A 4 1.06 9.73 -2.72
C GLY A 4 1.97 8.70 -3.37
N ALA A 5 2.95 8.16 -2.63
CA ALA A 5 3.89 7.15 -3.16
C ALA A 5 3.17 5.89 -3.67
N VAL A 6 2.12 5.43 -2.98
CA VAL A 6 1.33 4.28 -3.43
C VAL A 6 0.53 4.61 -4.68
N ASN A 7 -0.07 5.80 -4.76
CA ASN A 7 -0.74 6.25 -5.98
C ASN A 7 0.23 6.36 -7.17
N LEU A 8 1.50 6.71 -6.95
CA LEU A 8 2.52 6.71 -8.00
C LEU A 8 2.80 5.29 -8.49
N LEU A 9 3.05 4.34 -7.58
CA LEU A 9 3.24 2.92 -7.92
C LEU A 9 2.05 2.37 -8.70
N ARG A 10 0.85 2.64 -8.19
CA ARG A 10 -0.42 2.23 -8.79
C ARG A 10 -0.58 2.85 -10.19
N GLY A 11 -0.37 4.15 -10.33
CA GLY A 11 -0.50 4.86 -11.60
C GLY A 11 0.59 4.53 -12.62
N THR A 12 1.69 3.87 -12.23
CA THR A 12 2.83 3.65 -13.13
C THR A 12 2.45 2.79 -14.33
N ALA A 13 1.66 1.73 -14.16
CA ALA A 13 1.20 0.88 -15.26
C ALA A 13 0.27 1.62 -16.25
N VAL A 14 -0.58 2.54 -15.76
CA VAL A 14 -1.53 3.29 -16.59
C VAL A 14 -0.87 4.49 -17.28
N HIS A 15 0.02 5.20 -16.58
CA HIS A 15 0.67 6.40 -17.08
C HIS A 15 1.93 6.13 -17.91
N ALA A 16 2.45 4.90 -17.85
CA ALA A 16 3.51 4.39 -18.70
C ALA A 16 3.25 4.62 -20.20
N GLY A 17 2.04 4.31 -20.68
CA GLY A 17 1.64 4.55 -22.07
C GLY A 17 1.50 6.03 -22.46
N GLN A 18 1.45 6.94 -21.48
CA GLN A 18 1.34 8.39 -21.68
C GLN A 18 2.68 9.11 -21.47
N ASN A 19 3.77 8.38 -21.30
CA ASN A 19 5.10 8.90 -21.01
C ASN A 19 5.15 9.80 -19.75
N ARG A 20 4.20 9.60 -18.83
CA ARG A 20 4.12 10.33 -17.55
C ARG A 20 4.63 9.40 -16.45
N LEU A 21 5.93 9.48 -16.17
CA LEU A 21 6.54 8.64 -15.15
C LEU A 21 6.67 9.40 -13.83
N TYR A 22 6.33 8.71 -12.75
CA TYR A 22 6.39 9.27 -11.40
C TYR A 22 7.36 8.52 -10.47
N VAL A 23 8.18 7.61 -11.00
CA VAL A 23 9.21 6.93 -10.21
C VAL A 23 10.38 7.90 -9.95
N PRO A 24 10.85 8.05 -8.70
CA PRO A 24 11.96 8.94 -8.38
C PRO A 24 13.24 8.60 -9.16
N ARG A 25 13.82 9.59 -9.82
CA ARG A 25 15.01 9.43 -10.68
C ARG A 25 16.22 8.91 -9.92
N ASP A 26 16.36 9.33 -8.67
CA ASP A 26 17.48 8.95 -7.81
C ASP A 26 17.45 7.44 -7.50
N LEU A 27 16.26 6.89 -7.23
CA LEU A 27 16.08 5.46 -6.99
C LEU A 27 16.37 4.63 -8.26
N MET A 28 15.91 5.09 -9.42
CA MET A 28 16.22 4.40 -10.69
C MET A 28 17.72 4.39 -10.97
N THR A 29 18.40 5.52 -10.73
CA THR A 29 19.84 5.65 -10.94
C THR A 29 20.62 4.76 -9.99
N LYS A 30 20.21 4.72 -8.72
CA LYS A 30 20.80 3.85 -7.67
C LYS A 30 20.76 2.36 -8.03
N HIS A 31 19.66 1.90 -8.61
CA HIS A 31 19.47 0.49 -8.98
C HIS A 31 19.80 0.20 -10.46
N GLY A 32 20.30 1.18 -11.21
CA GLY A 32 20.60 1.02 -12.64
C GLY A 32 19.37 0.77 -13.52
N ALA A 33 18.16 1.05 -13.01
CA ALA A 33 16.91 0.84 -13.73
C ALA A 33 16.67 1.95 -14.76
N LYS A 34 16.18 1.57 -15.94
CA LYS A 34 15.74 2.52 -16.97
C LYS A 34 14.23 2.66 -16.95
N ILE A 35 13.78 3.86 -17.31
CA ILE A 35 12.34 4.21 -17.43
C ILE A 35 11.63 3.25 -18.38
N SER A 36 12.26 2.92 -19.51
CA SER A 36 11.69 2.01 -20.50
C SER A 36 11.40 0.62 -19.94
N TRP A 37 12.16 0.16 -18.94
CA TRP A 37 11.98 -1.15 -18.31
C TRP A 37 10.84 -1.17 -17.29
N VAL A 38 10.50 0.00 -16.73
CA VAL A 38 9.34 0.17 -15.84
C VAL A 38 8.04 0.22 -16.63
N VAL A 39 8.09 0.78 -17.84
CA VAL A 39 6.95 0.86 -18.76
C VAL A 39 6.69 -0.49 -19.42
N ASN A 40 7.74 -1.04 -20.02
CA ASN A 40 7.72 -2.33 -20.70
C ASN A 40 8.68 -3.27 -19.95
N PRO A 41 8.15 -4.28 -19.23
CA PRO A 41 9.01 -5.19 -18.48
C PRO A 41 9.96 -5.90 -19.46
N PRO A 42 11.29 -5.82 -19.22
CA PRO A 42 12.27 -6.48 -20.07
C PRO A 42 12.19 -8.00 -19.90
N GLU A 43 12.54 -8.77 -20.93
CA GLU A 43 12.62 -10.23 -20.83
C GLU A 43 13.78 -10.68 -19.94
N ASP A 44 14.86 -9.89 -19.90
CA ASP A 44 16.03 -10.15 -19.08
C ASP A 44 15.71 -10.10 -17.59
N LEU A 45 15.99 -11.21 -16.89
CA LEU A 45 15.77 -11.36 -15.45
C LEU A 45 16.50 -10.31 -14.61
N GLU A 46 17.74 -9.95 -14.98
CA GLU A 46 18.52 -8.94 -14.26
C GLU A 46 17.88 -7.54 -14.36
N LYS A 47 17.38 -7.17 -15.54
CA LYS A 47 16.73 -5.87 -15.76
C LYS A 47 15.39 -5.81 -15.04
N ARG A 48 14.65 -6.92 -14.97
CA ARG A 48 13.45 -7.04 -14.12
C ARG A 48 13.79 -6.89 -12.66
N ALA A 49 14.85 -7.54 -12.18
CA ALA A 49 15.28 -7.44 -10.79
C ALA A 49 15.63 -5.99 -10.37
N ALA A 50 16.25 -5.21 -11.27
CA ALA A 50 16.52 -3.79 -11.05
C ALA A 50 15.22 -2.97 -10.87
N VAL A 51 14.21 -3.20 -11.72
CA VAL A 51 12.89 -2.54 -11.59
C VAL A 51 12.21 -2.97 -10.29
N THR A 52 12.21 -4.26 -9.97
CA THR A 52 11.67 -4.81 -8.72
C THR A 52 12.35 -4.18 -7.49
N ALA A 53 13.66 -3.97 -7.52
CA ALA A 53 14.40 -3.33 -6.43
C ALA A 53 13.94 -1.88 -6.20
N VAL A 54 13.73 -1.11 -7.28
CA VAL A 54 13.19 0.26 -7.20
C VAL A 54 11.78 0.26 -6.61
N VAL A 55 10.91 -0.62 -7.11
CA VAL A 55 9.52 -0.75 -6.63
C VAL A 55 9.49 -1.15 -5.16
N LYS A 56 10.35 -2.10 -4.76
CA LYS A 56 10.50 -2.54 -3.37
C LYS A 56 10.96 -1.41 -2.47
N GLU A 57 11.96 -0.62 -2.85
CA GLU A 57 12.44 0.51 -2.04
C GLU A 57 11.37 1.59 -1.87
N LEU A 58 10.62 1.88 -2.94
CA LEU A 58 9.51 2.84 -2.88
C LEU A 58 8.36 2.31 -2.01
N ALA A 59 8.03 1.01 -2.12
CA ALA A 59 7.02 0.35 -1.30
C ALA A 59 7.42 0.33 0.19
N MET A 60 8.69 0.04 0.51
CA MET A 60 9.22 0.09 1.87
C MET A 60 9.16 1.51 2.44
N THR A 61 9.50 2.53 1.64
CA THR A 61 9.39 3.94 2.04
C THR A 61 7.94 4.32 2.36
N ALA A 62 6.99 3.92 1.50
CA ALA A 62 5.57 4.13 1.75
C ALA A 62 5.10 3.40 3.02
N GLY A 63 5.52 2.14 3.21
CA GLY A 63 5.25 1.35 4.41
C GLY A 63 5.82 1.98 5.69
N GLY A 64 7.04 2.51 5.63
CA GLY A 64 7.67 3.23 6.74
C GLY A 64 6.82 4.44 7.17
N HIS A 65 6.35 5.24 6.23
CA HIS A 65 5.45 6.35 6.53
C HIS A 65 4.12 5.91 7.15
N LEU A 66 3.55 4.76 6.75
CA LEU A 66 2.34 4.20 7.37
C LEU A 66 2.61 3.76 8.81
N THR A 67 3.74 3.12 9.06
CA THR A 67 4.15 2.71 10.41
C THR A 67 4.34 3.91 11.32
N THR A 68 5.04 4.96 10.86
CA THR A 68 5.20 6.20 11.61
C THR A 68 3.85 6.87 11.89
N ALA A 69 2.95 6.93 10.91
CA ALA A 69 1.61 7.48 11.11
C ALA A 69 0.81 6.72 12.18
N ARG A 70 0.92 5.38 12.21
CA ARG A 70 0.31 4.54 13.26
C ARG A 70 0.93 4.79 14.63
N GLN A 71 2.24 4.98 14.72
CA GLN A 71 2.92 5.27 15.99
C GLN A 71 2.49 6.62 16.55
N LEU A 72 2.43 7.66 15.72
CA LEU A 72 1.94 8.98 16.12
C LEU A 72 0.50 8.92 16.63
N LEU A 73 -0.36 8.16 15.94
CA LEU A 73 -1.74 7.97 16.39
C LEU A 73 -1.82 7.32 17.77
N LYS A 74 -1.00 6.29 18.03
CA LYS A 74 -0.93 5.65 19.35
C LYS A 74 -0.44 6.62 20.44
N GLN A 75 0.55 7.45 20.12
CA GLN A 75 1.07 8.46 21.05
C GLN A 75 0.01 9.51 21.40
N GLN A 76 -0.78 9.97 20.42
CA GLN A 76 -1.87 10.94 20.66
C GLN A 76 -3.02 10.38 21.50
N VAL A 77 -3.28 9.07 21.41
CA VAL A 77 -4.22 8.40 22.32
C VAL A 77 -3.65 8.36 23.75
N SER A 78 -2.35 8.07 23.89
CA SER A 78 -1.69 8.01 25.19
C SER A 78 -1.48 9.37 25.84
N SER A 79 -1.38 10.47 25.08
CA SER A 79 -1.23 11.83 25.61
C SER A 79 -2.54 12.45 26.11
N GLY A 80 -3.69 11.81 25.89
CA GLY A 80 -5.00 12.29 26.34
C GLY A 80 -5.62 13.39 25.47
N ASP A 81 -4.96 13.78 24.37
CA ASP A 81 -5.49 14.75 23.39
C ASP A 81 -6.69 14.18 22.61
N LEU A 82 -6.87 12.85 22.64
CA LEU A 82 -7.98 12.14 22.03
C LEU A 82 -8.54 11.11 23.03
N HIS A 83 -9.85 11.16 23.27
CA HIS A 83 -10.51 10.30 24.26
C HIS A 83 -10.77 8.89 23.69
N PRO A 84 -10.48 7.80 24.43
CA PRO A 84 -10.61 6.43 23.94
C PRO A 84 -12.03 6.05 23.48
N GLU A 85 -13.09 6.70 24.00
CA GLU A 85 -14.47 6.50 23.50
C GLU A 85 -14.73 7.05 22.09
N ASP A 86 -13.92 7.98 21.59
CA ASP A 86 -14.03 8.47 20.21
C ASP A 86 -13.47 7.46 19.20
N PHE A 87 -12.83 6.39 19.66
CA PHE A 87 -12.19 5.38 18.83
C PHE A 87 -13.00 4.09 18.78
N GLU A 88 -13.17 3.55 17.58
CA GLU A 88 -13.52 2.14 17.43
C GLU A 88 -12.24 1.31 17.31
N ALA A 89 -12.19 0.18 18.03
CA ALA A 89 -11.15 -0.82 17.86
C ALA A 89 -11.32 -1.52 16.51
N VAL A 90 -10.58 -1.09 15.49
CA VAL A 90 -10.58 -1.73 14.17
C VAL A 90 -9.45 -2.77 14.13
N GLY A 91 -9.69 -3.93 14.75
CA GLY A 91 -8.80 -5.09 14.70
C GLY A 91 -7.31 -4.79 14.96
N ALA A 92 -6.41 -5.47 14.25
CA ALA A 92 -4.96 -5.37 14.43
C ALA A 92 -4.34 -3.99 14.08
N ALA A 93 -5.12 -3.06 13.52
CA ALA A 93 -4.64 -1.74 13.08
C ALA A 93 -4.57 -0.70 14.22
N GLY A 94 -5.18 -0.99 15.37
CA GLY A 94 -5.26 -0.07 16.51
C GLY A 94 -6.46 0.88 16.43
N PRO A 95 -6.68 1.69 17.48
CA PRO A 95 -7.82 2.58 17.57
C PRO A 95 -7.74 3.69 16.52
N ILE A 96 -8.79 3.87 15.72
CA ILE A 96 -8.93 4.98 14.76
C ILE A 96 -10.08 5.89 15.21
N PRO A 97 -9.88 7.23 15.26
CA PRO A 97 -10.96 8.14 15.65
C PRO A 97 -12.14 8.01 14.68
N SER A 98 -13.35 7.91 15.22
CA SER A 98 -14.57 7.64 14.46
C SER A 98 -14.82 8.68 13.36
N ARG A 99 -14.53 9.95 13.67
CA ARG A 99 -14.62 11.08 12.71
C ARG A 99 -13.56 11.05 11.62
N ALA A 100 -12.43 10.39 11.85
CA ALA A 100 -11.32 10.31 10.90
C ALA A 100 -11.42 9.07 9.98
N LYS A 101 -12.35 8.13 10.22
CA LYS A 101 -12.53 6.91 9.42
C LYS A 101 -12.56 7.18 7.91
N LEU A 102 -13.33 8.18 7.48
CA LEU A 102 -13.45 8.56 6.06
C LEU A 102 -12.14 9.11 5.50
N ALA A 103 -11.39 9.88 6.29
CA ALA A 103 -10.09 10.42 5.89
C ALA A 103 -9.02 9.32 5.74
N PHE A 104 -9.19 8.19 6.42
CA PHE A 104 -8.28 7.03 6.32
C PHE A 104 -8.67 6.01 5.24
N LEU A 105 -9.86 6.11 4.61
CA LEU A 105 -10.24 5.18 3.54
C LEU A 105 -9.22 5.10 2.37
N PRO A 106 -8.63 6.21 1.89
CA PRO A 106 -7.58 6.15 0.87
C PRO A 106 -6.32 5.42 1.36
N VAL A 107 -6.04 5.50 2.67
CA VAL A 107 -4.92 4.80 3.31
C VAL A 107 -5.16 3.30 3.35
N THR A 108 -6.38 2.85 3.64
CA THR A 108 -6.73 1.42 3.62
C THR A 108 -6.43 0.81 2.25
N ARG A 109 -6.87 1.44 1.16
CA ARG A 109 -6.54 0.96 -0.20
C ARG A 109 -5.05 0.93 -0.46
N SER A 110 -4.31 1.91 0.06
CA SER A 110 -2.86 1.97 -0.07
C SER A 110 -2.16 0.82 0.65
N VAL A 111 -2.63 0.45 1.85
CA VAL A 111 -2.12 -0.71 2.62
C VAL A 111 -2.38 -2.01 1.88
N LEU A 112 -3.62 -2.23 1.41
CA LEU A 112 -3.98 -3.46 0.69
C LEU A 112 -3.17 -3.61 -0.61
N TYR A 113 -2.94 -2.51 -1.32
CA TYR A 113 -2.10 -2.53 -2.52
C TYR A 113 -0.64 -2.89 -2.21
N LEU A 114 -0.07 -2.34 -1.12
CA LEU A 114 1.29 -2.68 -0.69
C LEU A 114 1.42 -4.15 -0.24
N GLU A 115 0.40 -4.69 0.43
CA GLU A 115 0.34 -6.12 0.76
C GLU A 115 0.28 -6.97 -0.51
N CYS A 116 -0.57 -6.59 -1.47
CA CYS A 116 -0.66 -7.27 -2.75
C CYS A 116 0.67 -7.22 -3.52
N LEU A 117 1.35 -6.07 -3.55
CA LEU A 117 2.68 -5.96 -4.14
C LEU A 117 3.68 -6.90 -3.46
N LYS A 118 3.67 -6.96 -2.13
CA LYS A 118 4.57 -7.84 -1.36
C LYS A 118 4.33 -9.31 -1.69
N ASP A 119 3.06 -9.72 -1.79
CA ASP A 119 2.68 -11.11 -2.09
C ASP A 119 3.14 -11.54 -3.49
N HIS A 120 3.25 -10.61 -4.43
CA HIS A 120 3.72 -10.87 -5.80
C HIS A 120 5.17 -10.44 -6.01
N SER A 121 6.00 -10.51 -4.95
CA SER A 121 7.44 -10.21 -5.02
C SER A 121 7.76 -8.84 -5.63
N PHE A 122 6.88 -7.86 -5.44
CA PHE A 122 6.98 -6.51 -5.98
C PHE A 122 6.97 -6.43 -7.51
N ASP A 123 6.42 -7.42 -8.21
CA ASP A 123 6.21 -7.36 -9.65
C ASP A 123 5.07 -6.40 -10.00
N LEU A 124 5.42 -5.20 -10.46
CA LEU A 124 4.47 -4.13 -10.79
C LEU A 124 3.47 -4.50 -11.91
N HIS A 125 3.83 -5.46 -12.77
CA HIS A 125 3.02 -5.85 -13.93
C HIS A 125 2.16 -7.09 -13.65
N HIS A 126 2.14 -7.58 -12.41
CA HIS A 126 1.35 -8.74 -12.07
C HIS A 126 -0.15 -8.47 -12.32
N PRO A 127 -0.88 -9.36 -13.01
CA PRO A 127 -2.29 -9.14 -13.38
C PRO A 127 -3.17 -8.86 -12.16
N ASP A 128 -2.87 -9.46 -11.02
CA ASP A 128 -3.64 -9.27 -9.77
C ASP A 128 -3.48 -7.86 -9.14
N LEU A 129 -2.60 -7.00 -9.67
CA LEU A 129 -2.42 -5.63 -9.21
C LEU A 129 -3.40 -4.63 -9.86
N TRP A 130 -4.16 -4.99 -10.92
CA TRP A 130 -5.11 -4.08 -11.61
C TRP A 130 -6.34 -4.71 -12.31
N PRO A 131 -7.55 -4.08 -12.31
CA PRO A 131 -8.08 -3.14 -11.33
C PRO A 131 -9.32 -3.63 -10.58
N VAL A 132 -9.35 -3.30 -9.29
CA VAL A 132 -10.58 -2.95 -8.55
C VAL A 132 -11.05 -1.56 -9.01
N ALA A 133 -11.43 -1.44 -10.29
CA ALA A 133 -12.04 -0.23 -10.87
C ALA A 133 -13.56 -0.33 -10.96
N THR A 134 -14.11 -1.54 -10.87
CA THR A 134 -15.52 -1.71 -10.58
C THR A 134 -15.76 -1.42 -9.10
N HIS A 135 -16.87 -0.76 -8.81
CA HIS A 135 -17.42 -0.52 -7.48
C HIS A 135 -17.69 -1.81 -6.66
N GLU A 136 -17.25 -2.96 -7.15
CA GLU A 136 -17.63 -4.27 -6.66
C GLU A 136 -16.39 -5.01 -6.17
N ALA A 137 -16.43 -5.32 -4.87
CA ALA A 137 -15.62 -6.34 -4.22
C ALA A 137 -14.09 -6.15 -4.24
N LEU A 138 -13.54 -5.91 -3.05
CA LEU A 138 -12.17 -6.28 -2.73
C LEU A 138 -11.95 -7.76 -3.13
N PRO A 139 -10.75 -8.18 -3.57
CA PRO A 139 -10.45 -9.60 -3.79
C PRO A 139 -10.85 -10.42 -2.56
N LEU A 140 -11.42 -11.63 -2.75
CA LEU A 140 -11.98 -12.46 -1.66
C LEU A 140 -11.01 -12.62 -0.46
N ARG A 141 -9.70 -12.70 -0.70
CA ARG A 141 -8.66 -12.75 0.35
C ARG A 141 -8.59 -11.50 1.24
N PHE A 142 -8.92 -10.34 0.71
CA PHE A 142 -9.00 -9.09 1.46
C PHE A 142 -10.37 -8.92 2.12
N GLN A 143 -11.43 -9.49 1.54
CA GLN A 143 -12.75 -9.55 2.18
C GLN A 143 -12.72 -10.43 3.44
N THR A 144 -12.10 -11.61 3.39
CA THR A 144 -11.99 -12.50 4.56
C THR A 144 -11.19 -11.87 5.68
N ARG A 145 -10.12 -11.10 5.41
CA ARG A 145 -9.37 -10.35 6.42
C ARG A 145 -10.14 -9.17 7.01
N LEU A 146 -10.87 -8.40 6.20
CA LEU A 146 -11.71 -7.30 6.69
C LEU A 146 -12.89 -7.81 7.52
N LEU A 147 -13.46 -8.97 7.16
CA LEU A 147 -14.52 -9.63 7.92
C LEU A 147 -14.00 -10.29 9.20
N ALA A 148 -12.81 -10.90 9.17
CA ALA A 148 -12.16 -11.46 10.37
C ALA A 148 -11.76 -10.37 11.39
N GLY A 149 -11.46 -9.15 10.95
CA GLY A 149 -11.26 -8.00 11.86
C GLY A 149 -12.55 -7.46 12.48
N ARG A 150 -13.72 -7.82 11.93
CA ARG A 150 -15.05 -7.34 12.35
C ARG A 150 -15.82 -8.34 13.21
N MET A 151 -15.37 -9.59 13.24
CA MET A 151 -15.83 -10.61 14.19
C MET A 151 -14.68 -10.89 15.15
N GLY A 152 -14.77 -10.32 16.37
CA GLY A 152 -14.11 -10.94 17.51
C GLY A 152 -14.63 -12.37 17.59
N PHE A 153 -13.82 -13.34 17.18
CA PHE A 153 -14.15 -14.74 17.31
C PHE A 153 -13.07 -15.41 18.14
N MET A 154 -13.50 -15.77 19.36
CA MET A 154 -12.98 -16.86 20.16
C MET A 154 -12.50 -17.99 19.26
N ALA A 155 -11.23 -18.37 19.39
CA ALA A 155 -10.79 -19.69 19.00
C ALA A 155 -10.94 -20.60 20.22
N PRO A 156 -11.71 -21.71 20.15
CA PRO A 156 -11.42 -22.88 20.95
C PRO A 156 -10.46 -23.76 20.16
N PHE A 157 -9.33 -24.14 20.76
CA PHE A 157 -8.77 -25.49 20.82
C PHE A 157 -7.60 -25.48 21.80
#